data_AF-A0A9D2JBM3-F1
#
_entry.id   AF-A0A9D2JBM3-F1
#
_cell.length_a   1.000
_cell.length_b   1.000
_cell.length_c   1.000
_cell.angle_alpha   90.00
_cell.angle_beta   90.00
_cell.angle_gamma   90.00
#
_symmetry.space_group_name_H-M   'P 1'
#
loop_
_entity.id
_entity.type
_entity.pdbx_description
1 polymer ?
#
loop_
_entity_poly.entity_id
_entity_poly.type
_entity_poly.pdbx_seq_one_letter_code
_entity_poly.pdbx_strand_id
1 'polypeptide(L)'
;MSECPESVRSGSVRFRAAFGAFSDHFLKFFAAETQPEPFFEECVSAGDTTVEHVNVKLLAEAISRFLRALPPEARITFVGRYYFMDSIDEIASYCGMSAAKTKSMLHRTRLGLKAYLEQEGFK
;
A
#
# COMPACT_ATOMS: atom_id res chain seq x y z
N MET A 1 -0.98 6.94 -36.94
CA MET A 1 -0.51 5.66 -36.36
C MET A 1 0.68 6.00 -35.49
N SER A 2 0.43 6.26 -34.21
CA SER A 2 1.48 6.55 -33.22
C SER A 2 1.61 5.31 -32.35
N GLU A 3 2.66 4.55 -32.62
CA GLU A 3 3.03 3.34 -31.88
C GLU A 3 3.35 3.70 -30.42
N CYS A 4 2.64 3.06 -29.49
CA CYS A 4 2.98 3.09 -28.07
C CYS A 4 4.14 2.10 -27.83
N PRO A 5 5.21 2.51 -27.12
CA PRO A 5 6.42 1.71 -26.98
C PRO A 5 6.20 0.46 -26.13
N GLU A 6 6.94 -0.59 -26.48
CA GLU A 6 6.91 -2.00 -26.03
C GLU A 6 7.25 -2.23 -24.53
N SER A 7 7.22 -1.18 -23.70
CA SER A 7 7.52 -1.19 -22.26
C SER A 7 6.37 -1.76 -21.39
N VAL A 8 5.18 -1.94 -21.95
CA VAL A 8 3.98 -2.47 -21.25
C VAL A 8 4.02 -4.01 -21.08
N ARG A 9 5.20 -4.64 -21.05
CA ARG A 9 5.34 -6.10 -21.07
C ARG A 9 5.81 -6.78 -19.78
N SER A 10 5.91 -6.07 -18.64
CA SER A 10 6.40 -6.71 -17.40
C SER A 10 5.39 -6.89 -16.25
N GLY A 11 4.16 -6.41 -16.35
CA GLY A 11 3.18 -6.50 -15.24
C GLY A 11 2.19 -7.66 -15.32
N SER A 12 1.82 -8.11 -16.53
CA SER A 12 0.61 -8.92 -16.73
C SER A 12 0.68 -10.38 -16.24
N VAL A 13 1.87 -10.93 -15.94
CA VAL A 13 2.03 -12.37 -15.67
C VAL A 13 2.02 -12.73 -14.18
N ARG A 14 2.23 -11.77 -13.26
CA ARG A 14 2.35 -12.08 -11.82
C ARG A 14 1.03 -12.15 -11.04
N PHE A 15 -0.06 -11.62 -11.59
CA PHE A 15 -1.18 -11.21 -10.74
C PHE A 15 -2.38 -12.15 -10.69
N ARG A 16 -2.65 -12.98 -11.71
CA ARG A 16 -3.93 -13.69 -11.81
C ARG A 16 -4.15 -14.79 -10.76
N ALA A 17 -3.12 -15.22 -10.01
CA ALA A 17 -3.21 -16.29 -9.01
C ALA A 17 -3.22 -15.83 -7.54
N ALA A 18 -2.85 -14.58 -7.23
CA ALA A 18 -2.63 -14.14 -5.84
C ALA A 18 -3.88 -13.51 -5.17
N PHE A 19 -4.87 -13.07 -5.95
CA PHE A 19 -5.83 -12.04 -5.53
C PHE A 19 -6.78 -12.39 -4.37
N GLY A 20 -7.08 -13.66 -4.12
CA GLY A 20 -7.99 -14.05 -3.01
C GLY A 20 -7.31 -14.05 -1.64
N ALA A 21 -6.05 -14.48 -1.57
CA ALA A 21 -5.31 -14.60 -0.31
C ALA A 21 -4.40 -13.38 -0.03
N PHE A 22 -4.06 -12.61 -1.08
CA PHE A 22 -3.06 -11.55 -1.00
C PHE A 22 -3.54 -10.30 -0.27
N SER A 23 -4.83 -9.93 -0.34
CA SER A 23 -5.35 -8.80 0.43
C SER A 23 -5.14 -8.96 1.94
N ASP A 24 -5.47 -10.14 2.48
CA ASP A 24 -5.31 -10.44 3.90
C ASP A 24 -3.86 -10.77 4.26
N HIS A 25 -3.12 -11.43 3.36
CA HIS A 25 -1.71 -11.72 3.56
C HIS A 25 -0.85 -10.46 3.50
N PHE A 26 -1.11 -9.52 2.59
CA PHE A 26 -0.37 -8.26 2.44
C PHE A 26 -0.55 -7.34 3.64
N LEU A 27 -1.77 -7.24 4.20
CA LEU A 27 -2.00 -6.49 5.43
C LEU A 27 -1.47 -7.24 6.67
N LYS A 28 -1.30 -8.56 6.59
CA LYS A 28 -0.53 -9.31 7.58
C LYS A 28 0.97 -9.12 7.37
N PHE A 29 1.45 -8.98 6.13
CA PHE A 29 2.85 -8.77 5.78
C PHE A 29 3.30 -7.39 6.25
N PHE A 30 2.54 -6.33 5.95
CA PHE A 30 2.80 -4.99 6.45
C PHE A 30 2.67 -4.88 8.00
N ALA A 31 1.85 -5.71 8.63
CA ALA A 31 1.80 -5.83 10.09
C ALA A 31 2.90 -6.73 10.67
N ALA A 32 3.37 -7.74 9.93
CA ALA A 32 4.35 -8.74 10.33
C ALA A 32 5.79 -8.37 9.94
N GLU A 33 6.00 -7.37 9.08
CA GLU A 33 7.31 -6.79 8.76
C GLU A 33 7.86 -5.97 9.93
N THR A 34 7.13 -5.86 11.04
CA THR A 34 7.73 -5.60 12.34
C THR A 34 8.18 -6.90 12.97
N GLN A 35 9.17 -7.56 12.36
CA GLN A 35 10.01 -8.49 13.10
C GLN A 35 10.79 -7.63 14.11
N PRO A 36 10.61 -7.79 15.44
CA PRO A 36 11.70 -7.47 16.33
C PRO A 36 12.76 -8.53 16.04
N GLU A 37 13.72 -8.22 15.17
CA GLU A 37 14.98 -8.98 15.12
C GLU A 37 15.45 -9.14 16.58
N PRO A 38 15.68 -10.37 17.04
CA PRO A 38 15.97 -10.64 18.44
C PRO A 38 17.18 -9.81 18.85
N PHE A 39 16.96 -8.89 19.78
CA PHE A 39 17.91 -8.32 20.73
C PHE A 39 19.38 -8.53 20.33
N PHE A 40 19.91 -7.67 19.46
CA PHE A 40 21.36 -7.48 19.43
C PHE A 40 21.69 -6.66 20.67
N GLU A 41 22.10 -7.37 21.71
CA GLU A 41 22.75 -6.84 22.90
C GLU A 41 24.11 -6.25 22.48
N GLU A 42 24.09 -5.11 21.80
CA GLU A 42 25.27 -4.30 21.59
C GLU A 42 24.88 -2.84 21.71
N CYS A 43 25.33 -2.25 22.81
CA CYS A 43 24.99 -0.91 23.26
C CYS A 43 25.28 0.15 22.19
N VAL A 44 24.24 0.73 21.61
CA VAL A 44 24.33 2.02 20.91
C VAL A 44 23.68 3.09 21.78
N SER A 45 24.54 3.84 22.48
CA SER A 45 24.20 5.14 23.04
C SER A 45 23.89 6.10 21.89
N ALA A 46 22.64 6.60 21.81
CA ALA A 46 22.30 8.02 21.65
C ALA A 46 20.84 8.22 21.20
N GLY A 47 19.91 8.27 22.16
CA GLY A 47 18.93 9.35 22.31
C GLY A 47 17.88 9.72 21.25
N ASP A 48 17.87 9.17 20.03
CA ASP A 48 16.95 9.66 18.97
C ASP A 48 16.30 8.56 18.11
N THR A 49 16.94 7.39 17.99
CA THR A 49 16.48 6.31 17.10
C THR A 49 15.28 5.51 17.62
N THR A 50 14.97 5.52 18.92
CA THR A 50 13.86 4.72 19.45
C THR A 50 12.49 5.34 19.14
N VAL A 51 12.39 6.68 19.14
CA VAL A 51 11.13 7.39 18.93
C VAL A 51 10.73 7.37 17.46
N GLU A 52 11.68 7.57 16.55
CA GLU A 52 11.41 7.54 15.10
C GLU A 52 10.98 6.15 14.63
N HIS A 53 11.67 5.08 15.07
CA HIS A 53 11.29 3.71 14.73
C HIS A 53 9.90 3.33 15.28
N VAL A 54 9.55 3.77 16.49
CA VAL A 54 8.20 3.57 17.05
C VAL A 54 7.15 4.34 16.23
N ASN A 55 7.47 5.55 15.78
CA ASN A 55 6.57 6.37 14.97
C ASN A 55 6.28 5.73 13.60
N VAL A 56 7.30 5.18 12.93
CA VAL A 56 7.13 4.46 11.66
C VAL A 56 6.21 3.24 11.83
N LYS A 57 6.37 2.49 12.92
CA LYS A 57 5.52 1.33 13.22
C LYS A 57 4.06 1.74 13.45
N LEU A 58 3.82 2.77 14.28
CA LEU A 58 2.47 3.26 14.56
C LEU A 58 1.79 3.81 13.30
N LEU A 59 2.53 4.53 12.46
CA LEU A 59 2.04 5.00 11.17
C LEU A 59 1.67 3.82 10.25
N ALA A 60 2.52 2.79 10.21
CA ALA A 60 2.28 1.61 9.40
C ALA A 60 1.02 0.85 9.84
N GLU A 61 0.81 0.71 11.14
CA GLU A 61 -0.39 0.12 11.73
C GLU A 61 -1.65 0.94 11.42
N ALA A 62 -1.56 2.28 11.51
CA ALA A 62 -2.67 3.18 11.17
C ALA A 62 -3.08 3.06 9.70
N ILE A 63 -2.11 3.09 8.77
CA ILE A 63 -2.36 2.88 7.34
C ILE A 63 -3.00 1.50 7.10
N SER A 64 -2.49 0.45 7.76
CA SER A 64 -3.03 -0.90 7.63
C SER A 64 -4.48 -1.00 8.11
N ARG A 65 -4.80 -0.37 9.24
CA ARG A 65 -6.18 -0.28 9.76
C ARG A 65 -7.11 0.43 8.78
N PHE A 66 -6.67 1.56 8.23
CA PHE A 66 -7.43 2.30 7.22
C PHE A 66 -7.72 1.43 5.99
N LEU A 67 -6.70 0.78 5.42
CA LEU A 67 -6.85 -0.06 4.23
C LEU A 67 -7.75 -1.28 4.49
N ARG A 68 -7.75 -1.84 5.71
CA ARG A 68 -8.66 -2.92 6.12
C ARG A 68 -10.12 -2.50 6.09
N ALA A 69 -10.43 -1.26 6.46
CA ALA A 69 -11.78 -0.71 6.47
C ALA A 69 -12.34 -0.37 5.07
N LEU A 70 -11.47 -0.28 4.06
CA LEU A 70 -11.89 0.03 2.69
C LEU A 70 -12.57 -1.18 2.01
N PRO A 71 -13.49 -0.92 1.05
CA PRO A 71 -13.97 -1.94 0.13
C PRO A 71 -12.81 -2.61 -0.63
N PRO A 72 -12.91 -3.90 -0.98
CA PRO A 72 -11.83 -4.64 -1.65
C PRO A 72 -11.32 -3.95 -2.91
N GLU A 73 -12.22 -3.40 -3.75
CA GLU A 73 -11.87 -2.69 -4.98
C GLU A 73 -10.96 -1.47 -4.71
N ALA A 74 -11.29 -0.68 -3.69
CA ALA A 74 -10.52 0.51 -3.32
C ALA A 74 -9.15 0.14 -2.72
N ARG A 75 -9.12 -0.89 -1.87
CA ARG A 75 -7.85 -1.41 -1.30
C ARG A 75 -6.92 -1.92 -2.39
N ILE A 76 -7.43 -2.73 -3.32
CA ILE A 76 -6.66 -3.27 -4.44
C ILE A 76 -6.09 -2.14 -5.31
N THR A 77 -6.92 -1.15 -5.63
CA THR A 77 -6.51 0.00 -6.45
C THR A 77 -5.38 0.77 -5.77
N PHE A 78 -5.50 1.00 -4.46
CA PHE A 78 -4.50 1.74 -3.70
C PHE A 78 -3.17 0.96 -3.58
N VAL A 79 -3.23 -0.33 -3.25
CA VAL A 79 -2.04 -1.18 -3.11
C VAL A 79 -1.34 -1.37 -4.47
N GLY A 80 -2.09 -1.67 -5.53
CA GLY A 80 -1.54 -1.73 -6.89
C GLY A 80 -0.78 -0.45 -7.25
N ARG A 81 -1.38 0.71 -6.95
CA ARG A 81 -0.76 2.00 -7.27
C ARG A 81 0.48 2.32 -6.42
N TYR A 82 0.44 2.08 -5.12
CA TYR A 82 1.44 2.60 -4.16
C TYR A 82 2.45 1.58 -3.65
N TYR A 83 2.16 0.30 -3.77
CA TYR A 83 3.10 -0.75 -3.41
C TYR A 83 3.72 -1.39 -4.66
N PHE A 84 2.90 -1.69 -5.65
CA PHE A 84 3.36 -2.33 -6.89
C PHE A 84 3.76 -1.36 -8.00
N MET A 85 3.48 -0.06 -7.82
CA MET A 85 3.74 0.98 -8.82
C MET A 85 3.00 0.76 -10.15
N ASP A 86 1.88 0.02 -10.13
CA ASP A 86 1.11 -0.29 -11.34
C ASP A 86 0.59 1.00 -12.01
N SER A 87 0.52 0.97 -13.34
CA SER A 87 -0.10 2.04 -14.11
C SER A 87 -1.61 2.10 -13.91
N ILE A 88 -2.23 3.25 -14.19
CA ILE A 88 -3.69 3.38 -14.10
C ILE A 88 -4.38 2.40 -15.05
N ASP A 89 -3.81 2.14 -16.22
CA ASP A 89 -4.40 1.27 -17.23
C ASP A 89 -4.32 -0.21 -16.83
N GLU A 90 -3.21 -0.64 -16.21
CA GLU A 90 -3.11 -1.98 -15.62
C GLU A 90 -4.15 -2.18 -14.52
N ILE A 91 -4.24 -1.22 -13.58
CA ILE A 91 -5.22 -1.25 -12.49
C ILE A 91 -6.66 -1.29 -13.03
N ALA A 92 -6.96 -0.45 -14.03
CA ALA A 92 -8.25 -0.43 -14.69
C ALA A 92 -8.59 -1.78 -15.33
N SER A 93 -7.61 -2.40 -16.00
CA SER A 93 -7.75 -3.68 -16.69
C SER A 93 -8.09 -4.82 -15.72
N TYR A 94 -7.28 -5.04 -14.68
CA TYR A 94 -7.48 -6.20 -13.80
C TYR A 94 -8.65 -6.01 -12.81
N CYS A 95 -9.05 -4.77 -12.52
CA CYS A 95 -10.25 -4.51 -11.72
C CYS A 95 -11.55 -4.40 -12.54
N GLY A 96 -11.47 -4.46 -13.87
CA GLY A 96 -12.65 -4.35 -14.74
C GLY A 96 -13.36 -3.00 -14.66
N MET A 97 -12.60 -1.90 -14.51
CA MET A 97 -13.15 -0.55 -14.39
C MET A 97 -12.55 0.41 -15.43
N SER A 98 -13.17 1.57 -15.64
CA SER A 98 -12.57 2.61 -16.50
C SER A 98 -11.43 3.34 -15.80
N ALA A 99 -10.44 3.82 -16.58
CA ALA A 99 -9.34 4.63 -16.04
C ALA A 99 -9.83 5.88 -15.28
N ALA A 100 -10.97 6.46 -15.68
CA ALA A 100 -11.61 7.56 -14.97
C ALA A 100 -12.13 7.12 -13.58
N LYS A 101 -12.78 5.95 -13.49
CA LYS A 101 -13.21 5.38 -12.21
C LYS A 101 -12.01 5.08 -11.32
N THR A 102 -10.93 4.50 -11.86
CA THR A 102 -9.67 4.23 -11.15
C THR A 102 -9.07 5.51 -10.55
N LYS A 103 -8.93 6.56 -11.37
CA LYS A 103 -8.41 7.87 -10.91
C LYS A 103 -9.28 8.48 -9.81
N SER A 104 -10.61 8.45 -9.98
CA SER A 104 -11.56 8.98 -9.02
C SER A 104 -11.50 8.23 -7.68
N MET A 105 -11.37 6.91 -7.73
CA MET A 105 -11.25 6.07 -6.54
C MET A 105 -9.92 6.31 -5.81
N LEU A 106 -8.79 6.32 -6.52
CA LEU A 106 -7.48 6.68 -5.95
C LEU A 106 -7.50 8.05 -5.27
N HIS A 107 -8.13 9.04 -5.91
CA HIS A 107 -8.25 10.37 -5.34
C HIS A 107 -9.05 10.36 -4.04
N ARG A 108 -10.24 9.73 -4.03
CA ARG A 108 -11.07 9.61 -2.82
C ARG A 108 -10.35 8.86 -1.69
N THR A 109 -9.67 7.76 -2.01
CA THR A 109 -8.92 6.98 -1.03
C THR A 109 -7.76 7.77 -0.42
N ARG A 110 -7.01 8.55 -1.23
CA ARG A 110 -5.94 9.42 -0.72
C ARG A 110 -6.46 10.48 0.26
N LEU A 111 -7.56 11.14 -0.09
CA LEU A 111 -8.15 12.16 0.78
C LEU A 111 -8.66 11.53 2.08
N GLY A 112 -9.28 10.36 1.99
CA GLY A 112 -9.71 9.59 3.16
C GLY A 112 -8.54 9.18 4.05
N LEU A 113 -7.44 8.69 3.47
CA LEU A 113 -6.25 8.31 4.24
C LEU A 113 -5.65 9.53 4.94
N LYS A 114 -5.53 10.66 4.24
CA LYS A 114 -5.03 11.91 4.82
C LYS A 114 -5.87 12.31 6.03
N ALA A 115 -7.19 12.40 5.86
CA ALA A 115 -8.10 12.78 6.95
C ALA A 115 -8.04 11.78 8.12
N TYR A 116 -7.90 10.48 7.84
CA TYR A 116 -7.77 9.45 8.86
C TYR A 116 -6.47 9.61 9.67
N LEU A 117 -5.34 9.84 9.00
CA LEU A 117 -4.05 10.05 9.64
C LEU A 117 -4.04 11.34 10.49
N GLU A 118 -4.63 12.42 10.00
CA GLU A 118 -4.80 13.67 10.75
C GLU A 118 -5.61 13.46 12.04
N GLN A 119 -6.63 12.59 12.01
CA GLN A 119 -7.43 12.23 13.19
C GLN A 119 -6.66 11.37 14.20
N GLU A 120 -5.81 10.46 13.73
CA GLU A 120 -4.95 9.63 14.58
C GLU A 120 -3.73 10.41 15.11
N GLY A 121 -3.58 11.70 14.75
CA GLY A 121 -2.54 12.59 15.27
C GLY A 121 -1.28 12.65 14.42
N PHE A 122 -1.27 12.01 13.25
CA PHE A 122 -0.18 12.11 12.27
C PHE A 122 -0.39 13.34 11.39
N LYS A 123 0.61 14.22 11.30
CA LYS A 123 0.59 15.44 10.48
C LYS A 123 1.73 15.44 9.46
#